data_AF-A0A955L0Z3-F1
#
_entry.id   AF-A0A955L0Z3-F1
#
_cell.length_a   1.000
_cell.length_b   1.000
_cell.length_c   1.000
_cell.angle_alpha   90.00
_cell.angle_beta   90.00
_cell.angle_gamma   90.00
#
_symmetry.space_group_name_H-M   'P 1'
#
loop_
_entity.id
_entity.type
_entity.pdbx_description
1 polymer ?
#
loop_
_entity_poly.entity_id
_entity_poly.type
_entity_poly.pdbx_seq_one_letter_code
_entity_poly.pdbx_strand_id
1 'polypeptide(L)' 'MEEVFQELPVFLIPLIVVLSIWESIWKAIALYKAGGNKDLAWFIFIFIFNTAGILPIIYVLTHRD' A
#
# COMPACT_ATOMS: atom_id res chain seq x y z
N MET A 1 17.80 22.84 13.28
CA MET A 1 17.26 21.49 12.94
C MET A 1 16.16 21.10 13.90
N GLU A 2 16.31 21.31 15.22
CA GLU A 2 15.24 21.11 16.21
C GLU A 2 14.01 22.00 15.99
N GLU A 3 14.19 23.25 15.54
CA GLU A 3 13.08 24.16 15.22
C GLU A 3 12.17 23.66 14.09
N VAL A 4 12.70 22.94 13.10
CA VAL A 4 11.92 22.40 11.97
C VAL A 4 10.94 21.31 12.45
N PHE A 5 11.33 20.53 13.45
CA PHE A 5 10.49 19.46 13.99
C PHE A 5 9.39 19.96 14.91
N GLN A 6 9.56 21.15 15.51
CA GLN A 6 8.54 21.75 16.40
C GLN A 6 7.34 22.31 15.64
N GLU A 7 7.49 22.62 14.35
CA GLU A 7 6.41 23.11 13.47
C GLU A 7 5.63 21.98 12.78
N LEU A 8 6.04 20.72 12.96
CA LEU A 8 5.36 19.60 12.32
C LEU A 8 4.02 19.33 13.00
N PRO A 9 2.93 19.21 12.22
CA PRO A 9 1.64 18.87 12.78
C PRO A 9 1.68 17.49 13.45
N VAL A 10 1.34 17.46 14.75
CA VAL A 10 1.38 16.23 15.59
C VAL A 10 0.51 15.10 15.02
N PHE A 11 -0.50 15.43 14.21
CA PHE A 11 -1.37 14.44 13.57
C PHE A 11 -0.71 13.68 12.41
N LEU A 12 0.46 14.09 11.90
CA LEU A 12 1.12 13.43 10.78
C LEU A 12 1.58 12.01 11.12
N ILE A 13 2.10 11.80 12.33
CA ILE A 13 2.58 10.48 12.78
C ILE A 13 1.45 9.45 12.78
N PRO A 14 0.32 9.66 13.50
CA PRO A 14 -0.78 8.69 13.47
C PRO A 14 -1.38 8.51 12.08
N LEU A 15 -1.43 9.57 11.26
CA LEU A 15 -1.89 9.48 9.87
C LEU A 15 -1.01 8.53 9.04
N ILE A 16 0.32 8.67 9.11
CA ILE A 16 1.26 7.79 8.40
C ILE A 16 1.11 6.34 8.86
N VAL A 17 0.93 6.10 10.16
CA VAL A 17 0.72 4.75 10.71
C VAL A 17 -0.56 4.12 10.14
N VAL A 18 -1.68 4.86 10.15
CA VAL A 18 -2.96 4.38 9.59
C VAL A 18 -2.83 4.08 8.10
N LEU A 19 -2.20 4.97 7.33
CA LEU A 19 -1.98 4.77 5.90
C LEU A 19 -1.06 3.58 5.61
N SER A 20 -0.03 3.36 6.44
CA SER A 20 0.89 2.24 6.31
C SER A 20 0.20 0.90 6.56
N ILE A 21 -0.65 0.82 7.59
CA ILE A 21 -1.46 -0.37 7.88
C ILE A 21 -2.46 -0.63 6.74
N TRP A 22 -3.17 0.41 6.32
CA TRP A 22 -4.13 0.34 5.22
C TRP A 22 -3.50 -0.21 3.94
N GLU A 23 -2.37 0.37 3.52
CA GLU A 23 -1.66 -0.10 2.33
C GLU A 23 -1.18 -1.55 2.49
N SER A 24 -0.63 -1.90 3.65
CA SER A 24 -0.08 -3.24 3.90
C SER A 24 -1.15 -4.34 3.77
N ILE A 25 -2.37 -4.07 4.25
CA ILE A 25 -3.50 -5.00 4.15
C ILE A 25 -3.84 -5.27 2.67
N TRP A 26 -4.03 -4.22 1.87
CA TRP A 26 -4.36 -4.39 0.45
C TRP A 26 -3.23 -5.04 -0.34
N LYS A 27 -1.98 -4.65 -0.06
CA LYS A 27 -0.79 -5.22 -0.70
C LYS A 27 -0.67 -6.73 -0.42
N ALA A 28 -0.90 -7.16 0.82
CA ALA A 28 -0.87 -8.58 1.18
C ALA A 28 -1.94 -9.39 0.43
N ILE A 29 -3.19 -8.90 0.37
CA ILE A 29 -4.30 -9.57 -0.32
C ILE A 29 -4.01 -9.67 -1.83
N ALA A 30 -3.57 -8.57 -2.43
CA ALA A 30 -3.30 -8.52 -3.86
C ALA A 30 -2.10 -9.37 -4.27
N LEU A 31 -1.01 -9.40 -3.47
CA LEU A 31 0.14 -10.27 -3.73
C LEU A 31 -0.20 -11.75 -3.56
N TYR A 32 -1.01 -12.12 -2.57
CA TYR A 32 -1.49 -13.50 -2.41
C TYR A 32 -2.26 -13.96 -3.65
N LYS A 33 -3.16 -13.10 -4.15
CA LYS A 33 -3.95 -13.40 -5.35
C LYS A 33 -3.10 -13.42 -6.62
N ALA A 34 -2.18 -12.46 -6.80
CA ALA A 34 -1.26 -12.42 -7.93
C ALA A 34 -0.31 -13.61 -7.99
N GLY A 35 0.19 -14.05 -6.83
CA GLY A 35 1.00 -15.28 -6.73
C GLY A 35 0.20 -16.53 -7.10
N GLY A 36 -1.06 -16.63 -6.65
CA GLY A 36 -1.96 -17.74 -6.99
C GLY A 36 -2.33 -17.79 -8.48
N ASN A 37 -2.60 -16.64 -9.08
CA ASN A 37 -2.97 -16.50 -10.50
C ASN A 37 -1.77 -16.54 -11.45
N LYS A 38 -0.54 -16.56 -10.92
CA LYS A 38 0.72 -16.47 -11.70
C LYS A 38 0.86 -15.17 -12.51
N ASP A 39 0.24 -14.08 -12.04
CA ASP A 39 0.31 -12.75 -12.67
C ASP A 39 1.62 -12.05 -12.29
N LEU A 40 2.73 -12.47 -12.91
CA LEU A 40 4.08 -12.00 -12.57
C LEU A 40 4.22 -10.47 -12.68
N ALA A 41 3.66 -9.87 -13.73
CA ALA A 41 3.70 -8.42 -13.92
C ALA A 41 3.02 -7.70 -12.75
N TRP A 42 1.78 -8.09 -12.42
CA TRP A 42 1.03 -7.51 -11.31
C TRP A 42 1.71 -7.73 -9.96
N PHE A 43 2.28 -8.91 -9.72
CA PHE A 43 3.05 -9.20 -8.51
C PHE A 43 4.20 -8.21 -8.32
N ILE A 44 5.00 -7.98 -9.36
CA ILE A 44 6.14 -7.05 -9.33
C ILE A 44 5.66 -5.60 -9.14
N PHE A 45 4.62 -5.19 -9.87
CA PHE A 45 4.06 -3.84 -9.75
C PHE A 45 3.51 -3.56 -8.34
N ILE A 46 2.75 -4.48 -7.77
CA ILE A 46 2.20 -4.35 -6.41
C ILE A 46 3.31 -4.35 -5.35
N PHE A 47 4.37 -5.13 -5.56
CA PHE A 47 5.49 -5.20 -4.61
C PHE A 47 6.34 -3.92 -4.59
N ILE A 48 6.67 -3.37 -5.77
CA ILE A 48 7.57 -2.22 -5.90
C ILE A 48 6.86 -0.89 -5.61
N PHE A 49 5.64 -0.71 -6.13
CA PHE A 49 4.97 0.58 -6.07
C PHE A 49 4.16 0.74 -4.77
N ASN A 50 4.50 1.76 -3.97
CA ASN A 50 3.63 2.21 -2.88
C ASN A 50 2.66 3.26 -3.40
N THR A 51 1.40 2.87 -3.60
CA THR A 51 0.33 3.74 -4.14
C THR A 51 -0.79 3.97 -3.13
N ALA A 52 -0.49 3.90 -1.82
CA ALA A 52 -1.45 4.00 -0.73
C ALA A 52 -2.63 3.01 -0.84
N GLY A 53 -2.37 1.83 -1.43
CA GLY A 53 -3.36 0.78 -1.61
C GLY A 53 -4.19 0.86 -2.90
N ILE A 54 -4.06 1.91 -3.72
CA ILE A 54 -4.88 2.08 -4.94
C ILE A 54 -4.60 0.96 -5.96
N LEU A 55 -3.32 0.72 -6.27
CA LEU A 55 -2.91 -0.32 -7.22
C LEU A 55 -3.33 -1.74 -6.80
N PRO A 56 -3.10 -2.19 -5.55
CA PRO A 56 -3.59 -3.50 -5.12
C PRO A 56 -5.12 -3.59 -5.08
N ILE A 57 -5.86 -2.52 -4.76
CA ILE A 57 -7.33 -2.50 -4.86
C ILE A 57 -7.78 -2.72 -6.31
N ILE A 58 -7.18 -2.03 -7.28
CA ILE A 58 -7.49 -2.21 -8.71
C ILE A 58 -7.28 -3.66 -9.12
N TYR A 59 -6.16 -4.26 -8.71
CA TYR A 59 -5.87 -5.67 -9.00
C TYR A 59 -6.94 -6.61 -8.41
N VAL A 60 -7.28 -6.44 -7.14
CA VAL A 60 -8.29 -7.27 -6.44
C VAL A 60 -9.68 -7.14 -7.09
N LEU A 61 -10.05 -5.94 -7.55
CA LEU A 61 -11.33 -5.70 -8.22
C LEU A 61 -11.40 -6.27 -9.64
N THR A 62 -10.30 -6.18 -10.39
CA THR A 62 -10.24 -6.63 -11.79
C THR A 62 -10.08 -8.14 -11.91
N HIS A 63 -9.40 -8.79 -10.98
CA HIS A 63 -9.15 -10.22 -10.98
C HIS A 63 -10.05 -10.92 -9.96
N ARG A 64 -11.32 -10.51 -9.82
CA ARG A 64 -12.24 -11.00 -8.77
C ARG A 64 -12.86 -12.39 -9.07
N ASP A 65 -12.57 -12.95 -10.22
CA ASP A 65 -13.12 -14.23 -10.70
C ASP A 65 -12.64 -15.44 -9.89
#